data_AF-A0A9D6DW42-F1
#
_entry.id   AF-A0A9D6DW42-F1
#
_cell.length_a   1.000
_cell.length_b   1.000
_cell.length_c   1.000
_cell.angle_alpha   90.00
_cell.angle_beta   90.00
_cell.angle_gamma   90.00
#
_symmetry.space_group_name_H-M   'P 1'
#
loop_
_entity.id
_entity.type
_entity.pdbx_description
1 polymer ?
#
loop_
_entity_poly.entity_id
_entity_poly.type
_entity_poly.pdbx_seq_one_letter_code
_entity_poly.pdbx_strand_id
1 'polypeptide(L)'
;MIREQIVSKFSLFFADTGGFDSWLTANAPPLLFDRLAKLETNPLSLAQFNQFLLLTHEAGATAGFFAYYWFSEPEHVYDVTKVPGYDSAWTRAHAIQSLEHLYWGLYRFCTDALLFFGNTRTAYRELRKLSSDELNALYASKRFDTAFLQNRGPSLTLESIPKDARYLISEMACKSYGIGNQPVSELKRVLLEAFNIFRDQGGKRATVRQLLDGKYVADNYSHEKQELLFSSDELMDAEITVEEDLDRKYSEIAVKFTEARKKALSNTKLYLSMVDQLDVYVATSMRTRNDFRNMADLCDRIFADQRLRRLNIRYFDPTLSAAEGHMDKGLIECLMVKCAKALVYCAGDKESFGKDAEAAMALSQGKPVIFLCDETQKERFYRDVHPLSRLIDFHTGVPVGAMVTSTPEHASELLCRIFENKMEYNLEQPTRGLLQLKDRLTNSIVRFQTNDKLLRETFWNYYHNK
;
A
#
# COMPACT_ATOMS: atom_id res chain seq x y z
N MET A 1 -34.16 -23.26 16.90
CA MET A 1 -32.69 -23.34 16.92
C MET A 1 -32.23 -23.38 18.37
N ILE A 2 -31.32 -24.27 18.75
CA ILE A 2 -30.85 -24.43 20.15
C ILE A 2 -29.80 -23.34 20.45
N ARG A 3 -29.71 -22.89 21.71
CA ARG A 3 -28.76 -21.87 22.19
C ARG A 3 -27.34 -22.01 21.60
N GLU A 4 -26.81 -23.23 21.60
CA GLU A 4 -25.47 -23.54 21.08
C GLU A 4 -25.30 -23.21 19.61
N GLN A 5 -26.33 -23.42 18.79
CA GLN A 5 -26.32 -23.10 17.36
C GLN A 5 -26.30 -21.58 17.14
N ILE A 6 -27.00 -20.80 17.98
CA ILE A 6 -26.95 -19.33 17.93
C ILE A 6 -25.54 -18.87 18.29
N VAL A 7 -25.01 -19.32 19.43
CA VAL A 7 -23.65 -18.96 19.86
C VAL A 7 -22.62 -19.33 18.80
N SER A 8 -22.70 -20.52 18.22
CA SER A 8 -21.81 -20.96 17.15
C SER A 8 -21.93 -20.12 15.88
N LYS A 9 -23.14 -19.66 15.53
CA LYS A 9 -23.35 -18.80 14.35
C LYS A 9 -22.69 -17.43 14.53
N PHE A 10 -22.74 -16.88 15.74
CA PHE A 10 -22.24 -15.54 16.03
C PHE A 10 -20.84 -15.52 16.69
N SER A 11 -20.17 -16.66 16.81
CA SER A 11 -18.85 -16.75 17.45
C SER A 11 -17.78 -15.90 16.77
N LEU A 12 -17.97 -15.56 15.49
CA LEU A 12 -17.11 -14.64 14.75
C LEU A 12 -17.04 -13.24 15.37
N PHE A 13 -18.11 -12.77 16.01
CA PHE A 13 -18.19 -11.39 16.51
C PHE A 13 -17.98 -11.29 18.03
N PHE A 14 -18.31 -12.36 18.77
CA PHE A 14 -18.38 -12.30 20.23
C PHE A 14 -17.33 -13.20 20.88
N ALA A 15 -16.28 -12.55 21.34
CA ALA A 15 -15.16 -13.21 21.99
C ALA A 15 -15.18 -13.12 23.52
N ASP A 16 -16.13 -12.40 24.11
CA ASP A 16 -16.18 -12.09 25.54
C ASP A 16 -14.95 -11.29 26.02
N THR A 17 -14.47 -10.41 25.16
CA THR A 17 -13.36 -9.48 25.43
C THR A 17 -13.78 -8.27 26.26
N GLY A 18 -15.07 -8.20 26.65
CA GLY A 18 -15.72 -7.07 27.30
C GLY A 18 -16.27 -6.06 26.29
N GLY A 19 -17.29 -5.29 26.70
CA GLY A 19 -17.94 -4.37 25.78
C GLY A 19 -19.01 -5.05 24.91
N PHE A 20 -19.23 -4.48 23.72
CA PHE A 20 -20.09 -5.03 22.68
C PHE A 20 -19.76 -6.50 22.32
N ASP A 21 -18.50 -6.92 22.46
CA ASP A 21 -18.02 -8.28 22.19
C ASP A 21 -18.55 -9.35 23.16
N SER A 22 -19.20 -8.95 24.26
CA SER A 22 -19.74 -9.86 25.27
C SER A 22 -21.25 -10.10 25.14
N TRP A 23 -21.91 -9.48 24.16
CA TRP A 23 -23.36 -9.47 24.05
C TRP A 23 -23.98 -10.86 23.76
N LEU A 24 -23.54 -11.61 22.74
CA LEU A 24 -24.13 -12.91 22.39
C LEU A 24 -23.19 -14.09 22.70
N THR A 25 -22.76 -14.18 23.95
CA THR A 25 -21.87 -15.26 24.44
C THR A 25 -22.66 -16.37 25.16
N ALA A 26 -22.00 -17.48 25.48
CA ALA A 26 -22.58 -18.57 26.28
C ALA A 26 -23.01 -18.14 27.71
N ASN A 27 -22.59 -16.97 28.18
CA ASN A 27 -22.97 -16.42 29.47
C ASN A 27 -24.18 -15.48 29.38
N ALA A 28 -24.65 -15.15 28.18
CA ALA A 28 -25.76 -14.24 27.98
C ALA A 28 -27.09 -14.84 28.53
N PRO A 29 -28.02 -14.00 29.03
CA PRO A 29 -29.29 -14.46 29.60
C PRO A 29 -30.08 -15.40 28.66
N PRO A 30 -30.63 -16.54 29.15
CA PRO A 30 -31.39 -17.49 28.34
C PRO A 30 -32.51 -16.86 27.51
N LEU A 31 -33.21 -15.87 28.08
CA LEU A 31 -34.30 -15.13 27.44
C LEU A 31 -33.90 -14.51 26.08
N LEU A 32 -32.64 -14.08 25.93
CA LEU A 32 -32.13 -13.53 24.66
C LEU A 32 -32.19 -14.57 23.55
N PHE A 33 -31.74 -15.80 23.85
CA PHE A 33 -31.74 -16.90 22.89
C PHE A 33 -33.15 -17.35 22.52
N ASP A 34 -34.05 -17.44 23.52
CA ASP A 34 -35.46 -17.78 23.29
C ASP A 34 -36.14 -16.75 22.37
N ARG A 35 -35.77 -15.48 22.50
CA ARG A 35 -36.30 -14.41 21.67
C ARG A 35 -35.67 -14.38 20.28
N LEU A 36 -34.36 -14.63 20.16
CA LEU A 36 -33.66 -14.74 18.88
C LEU A 36 -34.13 -15.95 18.05
N ALA A 37 -34.51 -17.05 18.71
CA ALA A 37 -35.07 -18.23 18.06
C ALA A 37 -36.44 -17.97 17.37
N LYS A 38 -37.08 -16.82 17.64
CA LYS A 38 -38.41 -16.45 17.13
C LYS A 38 -38.39 -15.32 16.10
N LEU A 39 -37.21 -14.88 15.61
CA LEU A 39 -37.09 -13.72 14.72
C LEU A 39 -37.99 -13.78 13.48
N GLU A 40 -38.12 -14.96 12.87
CA GLU A 40 -38.91 -15.16 11.65
C GLU A 40 -40.40 -14.85 11.85
N THR A 41 -40.95 -15.23 13.01
CA THR A 41 -42.37 -14.99 13.37
C THR A 41 -42.58 -13.70 14.14
N ASN A 42 -41.51 -13.15 14.72
CA ASN A 42 -41.55 -11.98 15.58
C ASN A 42 -40.26 -11.18 15.37
N PRO A 43 -40.21 -10.25 14.40
CA PRO A 43 -39.02 -9.46 14.11
C PRO A 43 -38.53 -8.63 15.31
N LEU A 44 -37.21 -8.44 15.43
CA LEU A 44 -36.59 -7.70 16.52
C LEU A 44 -36.56 -6.21 16.22
N SER A 45 -37.34 -5.44 16.98
CA SER A 45 -37.38 -3.97 16.89
C SER A 45 -36.19 -3.32 17.60
N LEU A 46 -35.95 -2.03 17.32
CA LEU A 46 -34.94 -1.23 18.03
C LEU A 46 -35.11 -1.27 19.56
N ALA A 47 -36.35 -1.17 20.04
CA ALA A 47 -36.61 -1.19 21.49
C ALA A 47 -36.15 -2.50 22.12
N GLN A 48 -36.42 -3.64 21.47
CA GLN A 48 -35.99 -4.95 21.94
C GLN A 48 -34.47 -5.13 21.78
N PHE A 49 -33.88 -4.64 20.69
CA PHE A 49 -32.42 -4.62 20.50
C PHE A 49 -31.72 -3.84 21.63
N ASN A 50 -32.24 -2.68 22.01
CA ASN A 50 -31.70 -1.90 23.13
C ASN A 50 -31.91 -2.60 24.48
N GLN A 51 -33.04 -3.29 24.69
CA GLN A 51 -33.20 -4.15 25.87
C GLN A 51 -32.14 -5.25 25.92
N PHE A 52 -31.82 -5.85 24.77
CA PHE A 52 -30.80 -6.90 24.69
C PHE A 52 -29.43 -6.38 25.11
N LEU A 53 -29.04 -5.22 24.59
CA LEU A 53 -27.77 -4.56 24.94
C LEU A 53 -27.71 -4.26 26.44
N LEU A 54 -28.77 -3.68 27.01
CA LEU A 54 -28.83 -3.34 28.44
C LEU A 54 -28.75 -4.57 29.35
N LEU A 55 -29.41 -5.67 28.97
CA LEU A 55 -29.34 -6.95 29.69
C LEU A 55 -27.94 -7.56 29.69
N THR A 56 -27.07 -7.14 28.77
CA THR A 56 -25.66 -7.51 28.71
C THR A 56 -24.72 -6.38 29.10
N HIS A 57 -25.22 -5.40 29.84
CA HIS A 57 -24.47 -4.26 30.38
C HIS A 57 -23.85 -3.32 29.32
N GLU A 58 -24.42 -3.29 28.12
CA GLU A 58 -24.09 -2.33 27.08
C GLU A 58 -25.13 -1.23 26.97
N ALA A 59 -24.70 -0.02 26.62
CA ALA A 59 -25.61 1.09 26.38
C ALA A 59 -26.43 0.85 25.11
N GLY A 60 -27.67 1.31 25.07
CA GLY A 60 -28.50 1.28 23.87
C GLY A 60 -27.93 2.12 22.72
N ALA A 61 -28.43 1.86 21.51
CA ALA A 61 -28.11 2.60 20.31
C ALA A 61 -29.27 3.50 19.85
N THR A 62 -28.94 4.51 19.05
CA THR A 62 -29.91 5.36 18.35
C THR A 62 -30.64 4.60 17.24
N ALA A 63 -31.77 5.16 16.80
CA ALA A 63 -32.45 4.67 15.60
C ALA A 63 -31.58 4.79 14.34
N GLY A 64 -30.71 5.81 14.28
CA GLY A 64 -29.79 6.02 13.17
C GLY A 64 -28.76 4.89 13.04
N PHE A 65 -28.05 4.56 14.12
CA PHE A 65 -27.13 3.42 14.16
C PHE A 65 -27.82 2.11 13.75
N PHE A 66 -28.98 1.84 14.33
CA PHE A 66 -29.72 0.61 14.05
C PHE A 66 -30.20 0.53 12.60
N ALA A 67 -30.71 1.63 12.05
CA ALA A 67 -31.14 1.66 10.66
C ALA A 67 -29.96 1.57 9.67
N TYR A 68 -28.83 2.23 9.98
CA TYR A 68 -27.67 2.24 9.12
C TYR A 68 -27.07 0.84 8.91
N TYR A 69 -26.96 0.04 9.97
CA TYR A 69 -26.30 -1.27 9.87
C TYR A 69 -27.22 -2.39 9.38
N TRP A 70 -28.52 -2.33 9.67
CA TRP A 70 -29.46 -3.41 9.35
C TRP A 70 -30.49 -3.07 8.28
N PHE A 71 -30.69 -1.80 7.90
CA PHE A 71 -31.76 -1.45 6.94
C PHE A 71 -31.30 -0.51 5.83
N SER A 72 -30.00 -0.28 5.64
CA SER A 72 -29.51 0.56 4.55
C SER A 72 -28.45 -0.12 3.69
N GLU A 73 -28.33 0.36 2.46
CA GLU A 73 -27.26 0.03 1.51
C GLU A 73 -26.54 1.35 1.14
N PRO A 74 -25.73 1.90 2.06
CA PRO A 74 -25.10 3.18 1.85
C PRO A 74 -23.93 3.03 0.88
N GLU A 75 -23.63 4.10 0.14
CA GLU A 75 -22.33 4.20 -0.53
C GLU A 75 -21.23 4.25 0.54
N HIS A 76 -20.25 3.36 0.45
CA HIS A 76 -19.23 3.15 1.48
C HIS A 76 -17.84 3.02 0.84
N VAL A 77 -16.78 2.79 1.64
CA VAL A 77 -15.41 2.52 1.15
C VAL A 77 -15.22 1.10 0.61
N TYR A 78 -16.24 0.25 0.80
CA TYR A 78 -16.31 -1.13 0.31
C TYR A 78 -17.71 -1.43 -0.20
N ASP A 79 -17.85 -2.49 -0.98
CA ASP A 79 -19.14 -2.90 -1.51
C ASP A 79 -19.95 -3.65 -0.43
N VAL A 80 -20.92 -2.96 0.17
CA VAL A 80 -21.80 -3.51 1.22
C VAL A 80 -22.67 -4.67 0.73
N THR A 81 -22.90 -4.79 -0.59
CA THR A 81 -23.67 -5.88 -1.20
C THR A 81 -22.85 -7.16 -1.33
N LYS A 82 -21.53 -7.07 -1.21
CA LYS A 82 -20.58 -8.21 -1.24
C LYS A 82 -20.28 -8.75 0.15
N VAL A 83 -20.89 -8.18 1.19
CA VAL A 83 -20.79 -8.67 2.57
C VAL A 83 -21.52 -10.02 2.69
N PRO A 84 -20.93 -11.02 3.39
CA PRO A 84 -21.58 -12.31 3.58
C PRO A 84 -22.99 -12.20 4.17
N GLY A 85 -23.93 -12.92 3.54
CA GLY A 85 -25.32 -12.95 3.97
C GLY A 85 -26.18 -11.80 3.48
N TYR A 86 -25.67 -10.84 2.70
CA TYR A 86 -26.48 -9.72 2.18
C TYR A 86 -27.75 -10.18 1.45
N ASP A 87 -28.87 -9.54 1.76
CA ASP A 87 -30.15 -9.65 1.05
C ASP A 87 -30.76 -8.25 0.87
N SER A 88 -30.98 -7.86 -0.39
CA SER A 88 -31.58 -6.58 -0.76
C SER A 88 -32.96 -6.34 -0.13
N ALA A 89 -33.70 -7.39 0.27
CA ALA A 89 -35.00 -7.26 0.91
C ALA A 89 -34.93 -6.55 2.27
N TRP A 90 -33.79 -6.64 2.98
CA TRP A 90 -33.63 -6.08 4.31
C TRP A 90 -33.53 -4.55 4.32
N THR A 91 -33.14 -3.94 3.20
CA THR A 91 -33.11 -2.46 3.05
C THR A 91 -34.48 -1.80 3.18
N ARG A 92 -35.56 -2.58 3.04
CA ARG A 92 -36.95 -2.13 3.18
C ARG A 92 -37.58 -2.57 4.50
N ALA A 93 -36.85 -3.29 5.34
CA ALA A 93 -37.35 -3.74 6.63
C ALA A 93 -37.30 -2.61 7.68
N HIS A 94 -38.08 -2.77 8.74
CA HIS A 94 -38.10 -1.86 9.90
C HIS A 94 -37.70 -2.55 11.22
N ALA A 95 -37.39 -3.84 11.13
CA ALA A 95 -37.00 -4.70 12.23
C ALA A 95 -36.15 -5.85 11.68
N ILE A 96 -35.32 -6.44 12.53
CA ILE A 96 -34.47 -7.57 12.13
C ILE A 96 -35.34 -8.83 12.06
N GLN A 97 -35.44 -9.43 10.88
CA GLN A 97 -36.41 -10.48 10.57
C GLN A 97 -35.86 -11.90 10.72
N SER A 98 -34.54 -12.07 10.77
CA SER A 98 -33.90 -13.39 10.84
C SER A 98 -32.52 -13.31 11.48
N LEU A 99 -31.94 -14.47 11.79
CA LEU A 99 -30.56 -14.53 12.28
C LEU A 99 -29.54 -14.14 11.21
N GLU A 100 -29.81 -14.42 9.93
CA GLU A 100 -28.97 -13.95 8.82
C GLU A 100 -28.98 -12.42 8.71
N HIS A 101 -30.16 -11.82 8.88
CA HIS A 101 -30.30 -10.37 8.90
C HIS A 101 -29.51 -9.75 10.06
N LEU A 102 -29.62 -10.31 11.27
CA LEU A 102 -28.81 -9.88 12.42
C LEU A 102 -27.31 -10.00 12.14
N TYR A 103 -26.90 -11.14 11.58
CA TYR A 103 -25.51 -11.45 11.23
C TYR A 103 -24.92 -10.46 10.24
N TRP A 104 -25.66 -10.12 9.18
CA TRP A 104 -25.21 -9.17 8.16
C TRP A 104 -24.92 -7.78 8.74
N GLY A 105 -25.81 -7.23 9.56
CA GLY A 105 -25.55 -5.91 10.16
C GLY A 105 -24.40 -5.93 11.18
N LEU A 106 -24.24 -7.01 11.95
CA LEU A 106 -23.06 -7.20 12.82
C LEU A 106 -21.77 -7.28 12.01
N TYR A 107 -21.80 -7.98 10.88
CA TYR A 107 -20.64 -8.09 9.99
C TYR A 107 -20.20 -6.74 9.45
N ARG A 108 -21.15 -5.92 8.98
CA ARG A 108 -20.89 -4.54 8.54
C ARG A 108 -20.32 -3.69 9.66
N PHE A 109 -20.94 -3.73 10.84
CA PHE A 109 -20.46 -3.01 12.02
C PHE A 109 -19.02 -3.40 12.39
N CYS A 110 -18.72 -4.70 12.48
CA CYS A 110 -17.37 -5.18 12.80
C CYS A 110 -16.34 -4.82 11.72
N THR A 111 -16.75 -4.81 10.45
CA THR A 111 -15.91 -4.36 9.33
C THR A 111 -15.52 -2.89 9.50
N ASP A 112 -16.52 -2.02 9.73
CA ASP A 112 -16.30 -0.59 9.96
C ASP A 112 -15.47 -0.33 11.22
N ALA A 113 -15.74 -1.10 12.29
CA ALA A 113 -15.00 -1.00 13.53
C ALA A 113 -13.51 -1.25 13.34
N LEU A 114 -13.14 -2.29 12.59
CA LEU A 114 -11.73 -2.59 12.33
C LEU A 114 -11.10 -1.60 11.34
N LEU A 115 -11.84 -1.12 10.33
CA LEU A 115 -11.33 -0.17 9.35
C LEU A 115 -10.95 1.17 9.97
N PHE A 116 -11.74 1.68 10.92
CA PHE A 116 -11.65 3.09 11.34
C PHE A 116 -11.45 3.31 12.84
N PHE A 117 -11.66 2.30 13.68
CA PHE A 117 -11.55 2.42 15.14
C PHE A 117 -10.59 1.40 15.76
N GLY A 118 -10.09 0.44 14.95
CA GLY A 118 -9.16 -0.62 15.35
C GLY A 118 -9.74 -1.67 16.30
N ASN A 119 -10.90 -1.42 16.91
CA ASN A 119 -11.61 -2.38 17.75
C ASN A 119 -13.12 -2.07 17.81
N THR A 120 -13.93 -3.11 18.02
CA THR A 120 -15.40 -3.06 18.10
C THR A 120 -15.92 -2.24 19.28
N ARG A 121 -15.22 -2.25 20.42
CA ARG A 121 -15.64 -1.54 21.64
C ARG A 121 -15.58 -0.03 21.48
N THR A 122 -14.48 0.51 20.94
CA THR A 122 -14.34 1.94 20.62
C THR A 122 -15.35 2.33 19.55
N ALA A 123 -15.43 1.56 18.45
CA ALA A 123 -16.41 1.81 17.39
C ALA A 123 -17.84 1.90 17.93
N TYR A 124 -18.25 0.93 18.77
CA TYR A 124 -19.59 0.93 19.33
C TYR A 124 -19.87 2.17 20.18
N ARG A 125 -18.92 2.61 21.01
CA ARG A 125 -19.07 3.77 21.89
C ARG A 125 -19.28 5.07 21.13
N GLU A 126 -18.59 5.22 20.01
CA GLU A 126 -18.69 6.39 19.13
C GLU A 126 -19.95 6.31 18.25
N LEU A 127 -20.11 5.22 17.51
CA LEU A 127 -21.11 5.10 16.45
C LEU A 127 -22.54 4.96 16.98
N ARG A 128 -22.76 4.33 18.15
CA ARG A 128 -24.12 4.07 18.67
C ARG A 128 -24.94 5.33 18.96
N LYS A 129 -24.29 6.49 19.05
CA LYS A 129 -24.89 7.79 19.35
C LYS A 129 -25.26 8.58 18.11
N LEU A 130 -24.78 8.17 16.94
CA LEU A 130 -24.91 8.91 15.70
C LEU A 130 -26.27 8.64 15.03
N SER A 131 -26.80 9.65 14.37
CA SER A 131 -27.91 9.54 13.41
C SER A 131 -27.46 8.89 12.11
N SER A 132 -28.41 8.49 11.25
CA SER A 132 -28.09 7.94 9.92
C SER A 132 -27.32 8.95 9.06
N ASP A 133 -27.66 10.23 9.15
CA ASP A 133 -27.01 11.29 8.37
C ASP A 133 -25.58 11.53 8.84
N GLU A 134 -25.34 11.51 10.16
CA GLU A 134 -23.99 11.60 10.72
C GLU A 134 -23.13 10.39 10.34
N LEU A 135 -23.70 9.18 10.32
CA LEU A 135 -22.99 7.98 9.85
C LEU A 135 -22.68 8.06 8.35
N ASN A 136 -23.66 8.46 7.53
CA ASN A 136 -23.44 8.68 6.10
C ASN A 136 -22.34 9.73 5.86
N ALA A 137 -22.38 10.86 6.57
CA ALA A 137 -21.37 11.91 6.46
C ALA A 137 -19.98 11.42 6.91
N LEU A 138 -19.92 10.67 8.02
CA LEU A 138 -18.69 10.08 8.53
C LEU A 138 -18.05 9.19 7.46
N TYR A 139 -18.77 8.24 6.89
CA TYR A 139 -18.19 7.31 5.90
C TYR A 139 -18.00 7.95 4.53
N ALA A 140 -18.82 8.94 4.15
CA ALA A 140 -18.57 9.76 2.97
C ALA A 140 -17.20 10.46 3.07
N SER A 141 -16.82 10.97 4.24
CA SER A 141 -15.50 11.59 4.47
C SER A 141 -14.32 10.62 4.36
N LYS A 142 -14.57 9.29 4.43
CA LYS A 142 -13.54 8.25 4.30
C LYS A 142 -13.39 7.73 2.88
N ARG A 143 -14.33 8.04 1.99
CA ARG A 143 -14.31 7.61 0.60
C ARG A 143 -13.36 8.45 -0.24
N PHE A 144 -12.80 7.83 -1.26
CA PHE A 144 -12.17 8.57 -2.34
C PHE A 144 -13.23 9.23 -3.21
N ASP A 145 -12.99 10.47 -3.62
CA ASP A 145 -13.85 11.16 -4.58
C ASP A 145 -13.61 10.60 -5.99
N THR A 146 -14.25 9.47 -6.29
CA THR A 146 -14.15 8.79 -7.58
C THR A 146 -14.60 9.68 -8.73
N ALA A 147 -15.62 10.51 -8.50
CA ALA A 147 -16.14 11.43 -9.51
C ALA A 147 -15.11 12.53 -9.84
N PHE A 148 -14.46 13.10 -8.83
CA PHE A 148 -13.35 14.03 -9.04
C PHE A 148 -12.21 13.40 -9.83
N LEU A 149 -11.81 12.16 -9.50
CA LEU A 149 -10.76 11.44 -10.24
C LEU A 149 -11.10 11.28 -11.73
N GLN A 150 -12.36 10.94 -12.04
CA GLN A 150 -12.85 10.84 -13.42
C GLN A 150 -12.90 12.19 -14.14
N ASN A 151 -13.28 13.26 -13.44
CA ASN A 151 -13.55 14.57 -14.03
C ASN A 151 -12.35 15.53 -14.05
N ARG A 152 -11.30 15.30 -13.26
CA ARG A 152 -10.12 16.20 -13.17
C ARG A 152 -9.23 16.22 -14.43
N GLY A 153 -9.51 15.35 -15.41
CA GLY A 153 -8.76 15.25 -16.66
C GLY A 153 -7.35 14.66 -16.50
N PRO A 154 -6.63 14.48 -17.62
CA PRO A 154 -5.26 13.98 -17.61
C PRO A 154 -4.29 15.00 -16.99
N SER A 155 -3.18 14.52 -16.42
CA SER A 155 -2.08 15.39 -16.00
C SER A 155 -1.32 15.94 -17.20
N LEU A 156 -0.47 16.96 -16.96
CA LEU A 156 0.55 17.33 -17.93
C LEU A 156 1.41 16.11 -18.27
N THR A 157 1.79 16.00 -19.54
CA THR A 157 2.55 14.86 -20.04
C THR A 157 4.00 14.93 -19.58
N LEU A 158 4.48 13.84 -18.99
CA LEU A 158 5.89 13.68 -18.65
C LEU A 158 6.73 13.53 -19.93
N GLU A 159 7.94 14.06 -19.91
CA GLU A 159 8.92 13.83 -20.97
C GLU A 159 9.33 12.36 -21.04
N SER A 160 9.25 11.79 -22.24
CA SER A 160 9.57 10.37 -22.45
C SER A 160 11.08 10.12 -22.35
N ILE A 161 11.45 9.23 -21.44
CA ILE A 161 12.79 8.67 -21.29
C ILE A 161 12.73 7.20 -21.76
N PRO A 162 13.50 6.82 -22.81
CA PRO A 162 13.58 5.44 -23.25
C PRO A 162 13.91 4.51 -22.08
N LYS A 163 13.23 3.36 -21.97
CA LYS A 163 13.42 2.41 -20.86
C LYS A 163 14.89 2.04 -20.66
N ASP A 164 15.58 1.80 -21.77
CA ASP A 164 17.00 1.49 -21.83
C ASP A 164 17.93 2.58 -21.30
N ALA A 165 17.47 3.83 -21.26
CA ALA A 165 18.20 4.98 -20.74
C ALA A 165 17.79 5.37 -19.30
N ARG A 166 16.75 4.77 -18.72
CA ARG A 166 16.27 5.12 -17.37
C ARG A 166 17.28 4.77 -16.27
N TYR A 167 18.17 3.80 -16.49
CA TYR A 167 19.24 3.51 -15.52
C TYR A 167 20.25 4.67 -15.39
N LEU A 168 20.39 5.49 -16.43
CA LEU A 168 21.33 6.62 -16.44
C LEU A 168 20.89 7.77 -15.52
N ILE A 169 19.63 7.78 -15.06
CA ILE A 169 19.16 8.78 -14.09
C ILE A 169 19.32 8.31 -12.64
N SER A 170 19.92 7.13 -12.43
CA SER A 170 20.21 6.64 -11.09
C SER A 170 21.27 7.50 -10.40
N GLU A 171 21.30 7.41 -9.08
CA GLU A 171 22.30 8.10 -8.28
C GLU A 171 23.73 7.64 -8.60
N MET A 172 23.92 6.34 -8.85
CA MET A 172 25.22 5.77 -9.22
C MET A 172 25.71 6.34 -10.56
N ALA A 173 24.82 6.44 -11.55
CA ALA A 173 25.14 7.08 -12.82
C ALA A 173 25.48 8.57 -12.64
N CYS A 174 24.73 9.28 -11.81
CA CYS A 174 24.98 10.70 -11.54
C CYS A 174 26.36 10.97 -10.92
N LYS A 175 26.85 10.07 -10.06
CA LYS A 175 28.20 10.16 -9.49
C LYS A 175 29.28 9.90 -10.55
N SER A 176 29.13 8.84 -11.33
CA SER A 176 30.12 8.44 -12.34
C SER A 176 30.27 9.44 -13.50
N TYR A 177 29.15 9.97 -14.01
CA TYR A 177 29.14 10.94 -15.12
C TYR A 177 29.36 12.39 -14.66
N GLY A 178 29.19 12.66 -13.37
CA GLY A 178 29.33 13.99 -12.76
C GLY A 178 28.04 14.81 -12.75
N ILE A 179 28.05 15.87 -11.93
CA ILE A 179 27.00 16.89 -11.83
C ILE A 179 27.64 18.25 -12.17
N GLY A 180 27.15 18.94 -13.21
CA GLY A 180 27.60 20.29 -13.58
C GLY A 180 28.74 20.36 -14.62
N ASN A 181 29.37 21.53 -14.75
CA ASN A 181 30.36 21.87 -15.79
C ASN A 181 31.77 21.30 -15.54
N GLN A 182 31.89 20.10 -14.95
CA GLN A 182 33.21 19.47 -14.86
C GLN A 182 33.68 19.06 -16.27
N PRO A 183 34.93 19.41 -16.66
CA PRO A 183 35.40 19.19 -18.03
C PRO A 183 35.54 17.71 -18.39
N VAL A 184 35.73 16.83 -17.40
CA VAL A 184 35.87 15.38 -17.58
C VAL A 184 35.17 14.67 -16.42
N SER A 185 34.24 13.76 -16.72
CA SER A 185 33.59 12.91 -15.71
C SER A 185 34.59 12.01 -15.00
N GLU A 186 34.27 11.57 -13.79
CA GLU A 186 35.05 10.56 -13.09
C GLU A 186 35.21 9.27 -13.91
N LEU A 187 34.14 8.76 -14.51
CA LEU A 187 34.19 7.53 -15.30
C LEU A 187 35.19 7.62 -16.46
N LYS A 188 35.09 8.69 -17.27
CA LYS A 188 36.04 8.93 -18.38
C LYS A 188 37.48 9.00 -17.89
N ARG A 189 37.74 9.72 -16.79
CA ARG A 189 39.08 9.83 -16.21
C ARG A 189 39.63 8.46 -15.79
N VAL A 190 38.85 7.68 -15.06
CA VAL A 190 39.25 6.34 -14.59
C VAL A 190 39.54 5.41 -15.76
N LEU A 191 38.69 5.41 -16.80
CA LEU A 191 38.88 4.56 -17.97
C LEU A 191 40.14 4.95 -18.77
N LEU A 192 40.42 6.26 -18.93
CA LEU A 192 41.62 6.74 -19.61
C LEU A 192 42.89 6.35 -18.85
N GLU A 193 42.91 6.58 -17.53
CA GLU A 193 44.04 6.21 -16.67
C GLU A 193 44.28 4.69 -16.67
N ALA A 194 43.22 3.89 -16.54
CA ALA A 194 43.30 2.44 -16.60
C ALA A 194 43.82 1.94 -17.95
N PHE A 195 43.37 2.54 -19.06
CA PHE A 195 43.83 2.20 -20.40
C PHE A 195 45.31 2.55 -20.62
N ASN A 196 45.74 3.73 -20.16
CA ASN A 196 47.13 4.16 -20.25
C ASN A 196 48.07 3.22 -19.50
N ILE A 197 47.70 2.83 -18.27
CA ILE A 197 48.48 1.86 -17.49
C ILE A 197 48.51 0.49 -18.17
N PHE A 198 47.39 0.04 -18.73
CA PHE A 198 47.33 -1.22 -19.48
C PHE A 198 48.25 -1.20 -20.70
N ARG A 199 48.30 -0.07 -21.43
CA ARG A 199 49.19 0.13 -22.59
C ARG A 199 50.66 0.14 -22.16
N ASP A 200 50.99 0.82 -21.08
CA ASP A 200 52.37 0.91 -20.55
C ASP A 200 52.89 -0.47 -20.10
N GLN A 201 51.99 -1.39 -19.75
CA GLN A 201 52.30 -2.80 -19.45
C GLN A 201 52.39 -3.69 -20.71
N GLY A 202 52.34 -3.10 -21.91
CA GLY A 202 52.44 -3.81 -23.19
C GLY A 202 51.10 -4.34 -23.74
N GLY A 203 49.98 -3.98 -23.11
CA GLY A 203 48.64 -4.31 -23.60
C GLY A 203 48.30 -3.58 -24.90
N LYS A 204 47.66 -4.27 -25.85
CA LYS A 204 47.29 -3.70 -27.17
C LYS A 204 45.79 -3.53 -27.40
N ARG A 205 44.97 -4.32 -26.72
CA ARG A 205 43.51 -4.36 -26.86
C ARG A 205 42.94 -4.75 -25.51
N ALA A 206 42.00 -3.96 -24.99
CA ALA A 206 41.26 -4.26 -23.77
C ALA A 206 39.77 -3.98 -23.96
N THR A 207 38.91 -4.70 -23.26
CA THR A 207 37.51 -4.29 -23.09
C THR A 207 37.37 -3.33 -21.92
N VAL A 208 36.30 -2.53 -21.87
CA VAL A 208 36.00 -1.68 -20.71
C VAL A 208 35.89 -2.50 -19.42
N ARG A 209 35.30 -3.70 -19.48
CA ARG A 209 35.29 -4.65 -18.36
C ARG A 209 36.70 -4.97 -17.87
N GLN A 210 37.63 -5.30 -18.77
CA GLN A 210 39.02 -5.58 -18.40
C GLN A 210 39.71 -4.38 -17.75
N LEU A 211 39.41 -3.16 -18.20
CA LEU A 211 39.96 -1.94 -17.61
C LEU A 211 39.42 -1.70 -16.19
N LEU A 212 38.11 -1.88 -15.98
CA LEU A 212 37.45 -1.69 -14.68
C LEU A 212 37.72 -2.82 -13.68
N ASP A 213 37.97 -4.03 -14.17
CA ASP A 213 38.40 -5.17 -13.34
C ASP A 213 39.92 -5.23 -13.13
N GLY A 214 40.67 -4.35 -13.80
CA GLY A 214 42.11 -4.27 -13.72
C GLY A 214 42.61 -3.85 -12.34
N LYS A 215 43.88 -4.19 -12.06
CA LYS A 215 44.55 -3.91 -10.78
C LYS A 215 44.50 -2.43 -10.39
N TYR A 216 44.63 -1.52 -11.38
CA TYR A 216 44.56 -0.08 -11.12
C TYR A 216 43.26 0.35 -10.43
N VAL A 217 42.11 -0.07 -10.98
CA VAL A 217 40.79 0.28 -10.43
C VAL A 217 40.55 -0.45 -9.11
N ALA A 218 41.01 -1.70 -8.99
CA ALA A 218 40.93 -2.43 -7.73
C ALA A 218 41.71 -1.76 -6.59
N ASP A 219 42.89 -1.21 -6.87
CA ASP A 219 43.75 -0.59 -5.85
C ASP A 219 43.30 0.85 -5.50
N ASN A 220 42.78 1.61 -6.48
CA ASN A 220 42.54 3.06 -6.31
C ASN A 220 41.05 3.47 -6.23
N TYR A 221 40.14 2.61 -6.68
CA TYR A 221 38.70 2.93 -6.82
C TYR A 221 37.82 1.77 -6.31
N SER A 222 38.30 1.05 -5.29
CA SER A 222 37.60 -0.14 -4.77
C SER A 222 36.19 0.18 -4.22
N HIS A 223 36.00 1.38 -3.69
CA HIS A 223 34.72 1.84 -3.14
C HIS A 223 33.73 2.29 -4.24
N GLU A 224 34.24 2.87 -5.32
CA GLU A 224 33.45 3.39 -6.45
C GLU A 224 33.26 2.36 -7.58
N LYS A 225 33.97 1.23 -7.53
CA LYS A 225 33.96 0.20 -8.58
C LYS A 225 32.55 -0.23 -8.99
N GLN A 226 31.64 -0.40 -8.03
CA GLN A 226 30.26 -0.79 -8.33
C GLN A 226 29.51 0.31 -9.10
N GLU A 227 29.75 1.59 -8.76
CA GLU A 227 29.15 2.74 -9.44
C GLU A 227 29.69 2.84 -10.88
N LEU A 228 30.99 2.67 -11.07
CA LEU A 228 31.64 2.69 -12.38
C LEU A 228 31.15 1.54 -13.29
N LEU A 229 31.04 0.32 -12.74
CA LEU A 229 30.51 -0.84 -13.46
C LEU A 229 29.05 -0.64 -13.87
N PHE A 230 28.22 -0.15 -12.96
CA PHE A 230 26.80 0.14 -13.25
C PHE A 230 26.66 1.17 -14.37
N SER A 231 27.41 2.27 -14.28
CA SER A 231 27.35 3.37 -15.25
C SER A 231 27.83 2.94 -16.63
N SER A 232 28.78 2.01 -16.68
CA SER A 232 29.41 1.53 -17.90
C SER A 232 28.76 0.28 -18.49
N ASP A 233 27.58 -0.13 -18.02
CA ASP A 233 26.92 -1.40 -18.41
C ASP A 233 26.85 -1.58 -19.94
N GLU A 234 26.47 -0.53 -20.69
CA GLU A 234 26.42 -0.53 -22.17
C GLU A 234 27.80 -0.62 -22.84
N LEU A 235 28.89 -0.29 -22.14
CA LEU A 235 30.26 -0.29 -22.68
C LEU A 235 31.06 -1.53 -22.30
N MET A 236 30.58 -2.39 -21.41
CA MET A 236 31.37 -3.46 -20.78
C MET A 236 32.22 -4.26 -21.77
N ASP A 237 31.61 -4.65 -22.89
CA ASP A 237 32.24 -5.51 -23.90
C ASP A 237 32.87 -4.71 -25.06
N ALA A 238 32.81 -3.38 -24.98
CA ALA A 238 33.36 -2.52 -26.01
C ALA A 238 34.89 -2.53 -25.97
N GLU A 239 35.50 -2.83 -27.10
CA GLU A 239 36.95 -2.95 -27.22
C GLU A 239 37.66 -1.63 -27.47
N ILE A 240 38.75 -1.39 -26.76
CA ILE A 240 39.55 -0.18 -26.81
C ILE A 240 40.95 -0.57 -27.32
N THR A 241 41.34 0.02 -28.43
CA THR A 241 42.68 -0.15 -29.03
C THR A 241 43.50 1.12 -29.01
N VAL A 242 42.83 2.27 -29.07
CA VAL A 242 43.41 3.61 -28.96
C VAL A 242 42.53 4.48 -28.05
N GLU A 243 43.07 5.59 -27.55
CA GLU A 243 42.34 6.50 -26.66
C GLU A 243 41.10 7.10 -27.36
N GLU A 244 41.16 7.34 -28.68
CA GLU A 244 40.03 7.83 -29.47
C GLU A 244 38.83 6.86 -29.48
N ASP A 245 39.05 5.55 -29.35
CA ASP A 245 37.95 4.57 -29.25
C ASP A 245 37.15 4.81 -27.97
N LEU A 246 37.85 5.06 -26.87
CA LEU A 246 37.25 5.32 -25.57
C LEU A 246 36.50 6.65 -25.60
N ASP A 247 37.11 7.69 -26.14
CA ASP A 247 36.50 9.01 -26.26
C ASP A 247 35.19 8.98 -27.05
N ARG A 248 35.17 8.29 -28.21
CA ARG A 248 33.97 8.15 -29.03
C ARG A 248 32.87 7.38 -28.28
N LYS A 249 33.19 6.20 -27.75
CA LYS A 249 32.22 5.31 -27.09
C LYS A 249 31.67 5.90 -25.79
N TYR A 250 32.53 6.52 -24.99
CA TYR A 250 32.12 7.22 -23.78
C TYR A 250 31.18 8.40 -24.12
N SER A 251 31.53 9.20 -25.13
CA SER A 251 30.75 10.38 -25.52
C SER A 251 29.33 10.03 -25.96
N GLU A 252 29.15 8.91 -26.67
CA GLU A 252 27.83 8.40 -27.08
C GLU A 252 26.89 8.19 -25.87
N ILE A 253 27.40 7.65 -24.76
CA ILE A 253 26.58 7.43 -23.56
C ILE A 253 26.45 8.68 -22.70
N ALA A 254 27.51 9.50 -22.62
CA ALA A 254 27.46 10.76 -21.89
C ALA A 254 26.37 11.69 -22.43
N VAL A 255 26.14 11.68 -23.76
CA VAL A 255 25.01 12.38 -24.39
C VAL A 255 23.67 11.80 -23.91
N LYS A 256 23.49 10.47 -23.96
CA LYS A 256 22.27 9.80 -23.46
C LYS A 256 22.00 10.13 -21.99
N PHE A 257 23.03 10.12 -21.15
CA PHE A 257 22.95 10.49 -19.73
C PHE A 257 22.45 11.92 -19.57
N THR A 258 23.06 12.87 -20.28
CA THR A 258 22.71 14.30 -20.20
C THR A 258 21.26 14.54 -20.63
N GLU A 259 20.84 13.90 -21.72
CA GLU A 259 19.46 13.98 -22.21
C GLU A 259 18.45 13.35 -21.25
N ALA A 260 18.71 12.12 -20.78
CA ALA A 260 17.84 11.41 -19.86
C ALA A 260 17.70 12.17 -18.53
N ARG A 261 18.82 12.69 -18.00
CA ARG A 261 18.82 13.45 -16.75
C ARG A 261 18.07 14.77 -16.87
N LYS A 262 18.26 15.51 -17.98
CA LYS A 262 17.51 16.75 -18.23
C LYS A 262 16.00 16.50 -18.22
N LYS A 263 15.56 15.43 -18.91
CA LYS A 263 14.15 15.01 -18.95
C LYS A 263 13.65 14.60 -17.56
N ALA A 264 14.44 13.83 -16.81
CA ALA A 264 14.06 13.39 -15.47
C ALA A 264 13.93 14.56 -14.48
N LEU A 265 14.83 15.55 -14.53
CA LEU A 265 14.72 16.76 -13.71
C LEU A 265 13.47 17.58 -14.08
N SER A 266 13.12 17.63 -15.38
CA SER A 266 11.88 18.25 -15.85
C SER A 266 10.64 17.52 -15.32
N ASN A 267 10.64 16.18 -15.41
CA ASN A 267 9.58 15.33 -14.87
C ASN A 267 9.43 15.48 -13.35
N THR A 268 10.53 15.61 -12.60
CA THR A 268 10.49 15.88 -11.16
C THR A 268 9.73 17.17 -10.85
N LYS A 269 9.92 18.24 -11.65
CA LYS A 269 9.15 19.48 -11.51
C LYS A 269 7.66 19.26 -11.78
N LEU A 270 7.33 18.42 -12.75
CA LEU A 270 5.94 18.03 -13.02
C LEU A 270 5.35 17.22 -11.86
N TYR A 271 6.08 16.27 -11.27
CA TYR A 271 5.66 15.56 -10.06
C TYR A 271 5.43 16.49 -8.88
N LEU A 272 6.35 17.43 -8.65
CA LEU A 272 6.20 18.44 -7.60
C LEU A 272 4.99 19.36 -7.84
N SER A 273 4.62 19.61 -9.11
CA SER A 273 3.43 20.41 -9.44
C SER A 273 2.10 19.70 -9.17
N MET A 274 2.11 18.39 -8.91
CA MET A 274 0.90 17.57 -8.69
C MET A 274 0.82 16.96 -7.29
N VAL A 275 1.57 17.47 -6.31
CA VAL A 275 1.62 16.94 -4.94
C VAL A 275 0.27 16.92 -4.21
N ASP A 276 -0.66 17.80 -4.58
CA ASP A 276 -2.02 17.81 -4.04
C ASP A 276 -2.94 16.77 -4.70
N GLN A 277 -2.50 16.18 -5.82
CA GLN A 277 -3.30 15.33 -6.70
C GLN A 277 -2.61 14.02 -7.07
N LEU A 278 -1.47 13.70 -6.45
CA LEU A 278 -0.79 12.41 -6.60
C LEU A 278 -1.61 11.32 -5.90
N ASP A 279 -1.85 10.20 -6.58
CA ASP A 279 -2.70 9.13 -6.05
C ASP A 279 -1.91 7.90 -5.65
N VAL A 280 -0.89 7.51 -6.43
CA VAL A 280 -0.13 6.27 -6.17
C VAL A 280 1.37 6.56 -6.15
N TYR A 281 2.05 6.08 -5.11
CA TYR A 281 3.50 6.04 -5.07
C TYR A 281 4.00 4.63 -5.39
N VAL A 282 5.00 4.50 -6.26
CA VAL A 282 5.64 3.20 -6.56
C VAL A 282 7.02 3.16 -5.88
N ALA A 283 7.13 2.34 -4.83
CA ALA A 283 8.35 2.10 -4.08
C ALA A 283 9.11 0.90 -4.64
N THR A 284 10.43 1.03 -4.82
CA THR A 284 11.26 -0.05 -5.39
C THR A 284 12.73 0.09 -5.00
N SER A 285 13.53 -0.95 -5.26
CA SER A 285 14.99 -0.89 -5.30
C SER A 285 15.46 -1.29 -6.69
N MET A 286 16.30 -0.46 -7.31
CA MET A 286 16.89 -0.74 -8.61
C MET A 286 18.41 -0.63 -8.49
N ARG A 287 19.12 -1.66 -8.92
CA ARG A 287 20.58 -1.80 -8.80
C ARG A 287 21.25 -2.19 -10.12
N THR A 288 20.48 -2.64 -11.10
CA THR A 288 20.95 -3.00 -12.44
C THR A 288 20.13 -2.29 -13.51
N ARG A 289 20.67 -2.20 -14.73
CA ARG A 289 19.91 -1.68 -15.88
C ARG A 289 18.64 -2.46 -16.16
N ASN A 290 18.65 -3.77 -15.91
CA ASN A 290 17.47 -4.62 -16.08
C ASN A 290 16.37 -4.27 -15.07
N ASP A 291 16.73 -3.91 -13.84
CA ASP A 291 15.76 -3.52 -12.81
C ASP A 291 14.96 -2.28 -13.24
N PHE A 292 15.63 -1.29 -13.86
CA PHE A 292 14.96 -0.10 -14.39
C PHE A 292 13.99 -0.43 -15.54
N ARG A 293 14.36 -1.37 -16.42
CA ARG A 293 13.47 -1.85 -17.50
C ARG A 293 12.25 -2.55 -16.94
N ASN A 294 12.48 -3.53 -16.05
CA ASN A 294 11.41 -4.30 -15.42
C ASN A 294 10.46 -3.39 -14.65
N MET A 295 10.97 -2.39 -13.94
CA MET A 295 10.15 -1.42 -13.22
C MET A 295 9.32 -0.55 -14.17
N ALA A 296 9.90 -0.09 -15.27
CA ALA A 296 9.17 0.66 -16.28
C ALA A 296 8.06 -0.19 -16.94
N ASP A 297 8.36 -1.45 -17.28
CA ASP A 297 7.38 -2.41 -17.81
C ASP A 297 6.27 -2.72 -16.81
N LEU A 298 6.62 -2.84 -15.53
CA LEU A 298 5.67 -3.07 -14.46
C LEU A 298 4.70 -1.90 -14.28
N CYS A 299 5.23 -0.66 -14.23
CA CYS A 299 4.42 0.55 -14.20
C CYS A 299 3.47 0.60 -15.41
N ASP A 300 3.99 0.37 -16.62
CA ASP A 300 3.16 0.32 -17.82
C ASP A 300 2.06 -0.73 -17.72
N ARG A 301 2.37 -1.94 -17.23
CA ARG A 301 1.39 -3.03 -17.09
C ARG A 301 0.29 -2.70 -16.08
N ILE A 302 0.64 -2.14 -14.91
CA ILE A 302 -0.34 -1.79 -13.88
C ILE A 302 -1.25 -0.65 -14.38
N PHE A 303 -0.65 0.45 -14.82
CA PHE A 303 -1.37 1.69 -15.13
C PHE A 303 -1.90 1.76 -16.58
N ALA A 304 -1.63 0.75 -17.41
CA ALA A 304 -2.34 0.54 -18.67
C ALA A 304 -3.77 -0.01 -18.48
N ASP A 305 -4.14 -0.49 -17.28
CA ASP A 305 -5.52 -0.93 -17.01
C ASP A 305 -6.50 0.21 -17.33
N GLN A 306 -7.43 -0.07 -18.24
CA GLN A 306 -8.39 0.91 -18.75
C GLN A 306 -9.26 1.50 -17.64
N ARG A 307 -9.51 0.74 -16.56
CA ARG A 307 -10.27 1.18 -15.40
C ARG A 307 -9.52 2.26 -14.62
N LEU A 308 -8.21 2.09 -14.42
CA LEU A 308 -7.36 3.13 -13.80
C LEU A 308 -7.20 4.35 -14.71
N ARG A 309 -7.05 4.15 -16.02
CA ARG A 309 -7.01 5.25 -16.99
C ARG A 309 -8.27 6.11 -16.96
N ARG A 310 -9.46 5.49 -16.83
CA ARG A 310 -10.73 6.21 -16.69
C ARG A 310 -10.79 7.11 -15.44
N LEU A 311 -10.07 6.74 -14.39
CA LEU A 311 -9.94 7.53 -13.16
C LEU A 311 -8.83 8.59 -13.23
N ASN A 312 -8.17 8.74 -14.39
CA ASN A 312 -7.01 9.62 -14.59
C ASN A 312 -5.96 9.47 -13.48
N ILE A 313 -5.69 8.26 -12.99
CA ILE A 313 -4.78 8.02 -11.85
C ILE A 313 -3.40 8.61 -12.13
N ARG A 314 -2.89 9.41 -11.19
CA ARG A 314 -1.56 10.00 -11.23
C ARG A 314 -0.66 9.23 -10.29
N TYR A 315 0.44 8.70 -10.82
CA TYR A 315 1.35 7.88 -10.06
C TYR A 315 2.78 8.36 -10.22
N PHE A 316 3.58 8.19 -9.16
CA PHE A 316 5.01 8.48 -9.18
C PHE A 316 5.77 7.26 -9.69
N ASP A 317 6.31 7.35 -10.91
CA ASP A 317 7.25 6.37 -11.46
C ASP A 317 8.69 6.77 -11.08
N PRO A 318 9.37 6.02 -10.18
CA PRO A 318 10.72 6.35 -9.73
C PRO A 318 11.76 6.27 -10.85
N THR A 319 11.45 5.64 -11.99
CA THR A 319 12.35 5.54 -13.15
C THR A 319 12.26 6.75 -14.09
N LEU A 320 11.41 7.73 -13.79
CA LEU A 320 11.23 8.96 -14.56
C LEU A 320 11.62 10.22 -13.81
N SER A 321 12.08 10.11 -12.55
CA SER A 321 12.37 11.22 -11.65
C SER A 321 13.85 11.23 -11.25
N ALA A 322 14.44 12.42 -11.20
CA ALA A 322 15.79 12.65 -10.69
C ALA A 322 15.84 13.88 -9.78
N ALA A 323 16.89 14.00 -8.97
CA ALA A 323 17.14 15.20 -8.17
C ALA A 323 18.51 15.79 -8.50
N GLU A 324 18.67 17.09 -8.21
CA GLU A 324 19.97 17.76 -8.36
C GLU A 324 20.95 17.30 -7.30
N GLY A 325 20.48 17.09 -6.06
CA GLY A 325 21.26 16.56 -4.94
C GLY A 325 20.64 15.33 -4.28
N HIS A 326 21.48 14.56 -3.57
CA HIS A 326 21.06 13.38 -2.80
C HIS A 326 20.04 13.74 -1.70
N MET A 327 20.26 14.85 -0.98
CA MET A 327 19.36 15.30 0.07
C MET A 327 17.97 15.68 -0.46
N ASP A 328 17.92 16.37 -1.60
CA ASP A 328 16.66 16.75 -2.23
C ASP A 328 15.88 15.53 -2.69
N LYS A 329 16.57 14.50 -3.21
CA LYS A 329 15.93 13.23 -3.59
C LYS A 329 15.17 12.62 -2.42
N GLY A 330 15.82 12.50 -1.25
CA GLY A 330 15.17 11.95 -0.06
C GLY A 330 13.95 12.76 0.37
N LEU A 331 14.02 14.10 0.31
CA LEU A 331 12.88 14.96 0.61
C LEU A 331 11.74 14.81 -0.40
N ILE A 332 12.06 14.69 -1.69
CA ILE A 332 11.09 14.46 -2.76
C ILE A 332 10.39 13.13 -2.52
N GLU A 333 11.11 12.02 -2.31
CA GLU A 333 10.52 10.70 -2.07
C GLU A 333 9.61 10.71 -0.83
N CYS A 334 10.06 11.32 0.28
CA CYS A 334 9.23 11.49 1.48
C CYS A 334 7.96 12.30 1.19
N LEU A 335 8.07 13.39 0.44
CA LEU A 335 6.93 14.22 0.06
C LEU A 335 5.95 13.45 -0.84
N MET A 336 6.45 12.72 -1.85
CA MET A 336 5.62 11.93 -2.75
C MET A 336 4.88 10.82 -1.98
N VAL A 337 5.55 10.11 -1.07
CA VAL A 337 4.90 9.13 -0.18
C VAL A 337 3.84 9.79 0.71
N LYS A 338 4.13 10.97 1.27
CA LYS A 338 3.19 11.74 2.10
C LYS A 338 1.96 12.21 1.31
N CYS A 339 2.14 12.59 0.06
CA CYS A 339 1.08 13.12 -0.80
C CYS A 339 0.22 12.04 -1.46
N ALA A 340 0.82 10.92 -1.86
CA ALA A 340 0.10 9.83 -2.51
C ALA A 340 -1.01 9.26 -1.61
N LYS A 341 -2.10 8.80 -2.22
CA LYS A 341 -3.25 8.20 -1.51
C LYS A 341 -3.06 6.72 -1.21
N ALA A 342 -2.29 6.02 -2.04
CA ALA A 342 -1.92 4.61 -1.90
C ALA A 342 -0.45 4.40 -2.29
N LEU A 343 0.12 3.28 -1.87
CA LEU A 343 1.49 2.89 -2.20
C LEU A 343 1.54 1.48 -2.79
N VAL A 344 2.30 1.30 -3.88
CA VAL A 344 2.69 0.00 -4.42
C VAL A 344 4.16 -0.23 -4.10
N TYR A 345 4.42 -1.20 -3.24
CA TYR A 345 5.75 -1.66 -2.87
C TYR A 345 6.14 -2.83 -3.78
N CYS A 346 7.20 -2.67 -4.54
CA CYS A 346 7.72 -3.74 -5.40
C CYS A 346 8.85 -4.46 -4.67
N ALA A 347 8.63 -5.71 -4.28
CA ALA A 347 9.69 -6.54 -3.75
C ALA A 347 10.63 -6.91 -4.91
N GLY A 348 11.94 -6.74 -4.70
CA GLY A 348 12.98 -7.22 -5.61
C GLY A 348 13.80 -8.32 -4.96
N ASP A 349 14.89 -8.72 -5.61
CA ASP A 349 15.79 -9.79 -5.13
C ASP A 349 16.41 -9.48 -3.75
N LYS A 350 16.65 -8.19 -3.48
CA LYS A 350 17.27 -7.73 -2.23
C LYS A 350 16.42 -6.66 -1.57
N GLU A 351 16.33 -6.76 -0.26
CA GLU A 351 15.75 -5.71 0.56
C GLU A 351 16.59 -4.43 0.49
N SER A 352 15.90 -3.29 0.64
CA SER A 352 16.55 -1.98 0.67
C SER A 352 15.87 -1.13 1.72
N PHE A 353 16.68 -0.43 2.51
CA PHE A 353 16.18 0.43 3.57
C PHE A 353 15.22 1.51 3.05
N GLY A 354 15.48 2.03 1.85
CA GLY A 354 14.64 3.07 1.22
C GLY A 354 13.19 2.60 1.03
N LYS A 355 12.97 1.53 0.26
CA LYS A 355 11.60 1.03 -0.01
C LYS A 355 10.87 0.59 1.26
N ASP A 356 11.59 0.02 2.22
CA ASP A 356 11.01 -0.43 3.49
C ASP A 356 10.58 0.75 4.36
N ALA A 357 11.39 1.82 4.40
CA ALA A 357 11.04 3.06 5.06
C ALA A 357 9.82 3.73 4.39
N GLU A 358 9.73 3.72 3.06
CA GLU A 358 8.58 4.25 2.31
C GLU A 358 7.29 3.49 2.61
N ALA A 359 7.34 2.15 2.61
CA ALA A 359 6.19 1.32 3.00
C ALA A 359 5.78 1.57 4.45
N ALA A 360 6.74 1.67 5.37
CA ALA A 360 6.47 1.97 6.77
C ALA A 360 5.82 3.35 6.93
N MET A 361 6.31 4.38 6.24
CA MET A 361 5.72 5.73 6.24
C MET A 361 4.27 5.71 5.74
N ALA A 362 3.97 4.95 4.69
CA ALA A 362 2.61 4.88 4.14
C ALA A 362 1.65 4.13 5.08
N LEU A 363 2.06 2.96 5.58
CA LEU A 363 1.27 2.19 6.56
C LEU A 363 1.02 3.01 7.82
N SER A 364 2.02 3.73 8.32
CA SER A 364 1.89 4.57 9.52
C SER A 364 1.05 5.85 9.33
N GLN A 365 0.65 6.15 8.10
CA GLN A 365 -0.32 7.19 7.75
C GLN A 365 -1.73 6.63 7.48
N GLY A 366 -1.98 5.35 7.76
CA GLY A 366 -3.29 4.75 7.50
C GLY A 366 -3.55 4.37 6.04
N LYS A 367 -2.57 4.54 5.14
CA LYS A 367 -2.78 4.42 3.70
C LYS A 367 -2.91 2.96 3.27
N PRO A 368 -3.70 2.67 2.22
CA PRO A 368 -3.63 1.39 1.53
C PRO A 368 -2.23 1.16 0.95
N VAL A 369 -1.64 0.02 1.26
CA VAL A 369 -0.32 -0.38 0.75
C VAL A 369 -0.42 -1.77 0.12
N ILE A 370 0.08 -1.91 -1.10
CA ILE A 370 0.09 -3.15 -1.87
C ILE A 370 1.53 -3.61 -2.00
N PHE A 371 1.85 -4.79 -1.48
CA PHE A 371 3.15 -5.44 -1.69
C PHE A 371 3.03 -6.36 -2.90
N LEU A 372 3.75 -6.03 -3.96
CA LEU A 372 3.87 -6.86 -5.16
C LEU A 372 5.18 -7.65 -5.08
N CYS A 373 5.06 -8.96 -4.89
CA CYS A 373 6.19 -9.88 -4.77
C CYS A 373 6.44 -10.65 -6.06
N ASP A 374 7.70 -10.78 -6.44
CA ASP A 374 8.16 -11.60 -7.57
C ASP A 374 8.06 -13.12 -7.29
N GLU A 375 8.09 -13.51 -6.00
CA GLU A 375 8.15 -14.91 -5.57
C GLU A 375 7.04 -15.28 -4.58
N THR A 376 6.45 -16.47 -4.75
CA THR A 376 5.41 -17.02 -3.85
C THR A 376 5.90 -17.16 -2.41
N GLN A 377 7.19 -17.44 -2.19
CA GLN A 377 7.75 -17.54 -0.85
C GLN A 377 7.75 -16.19 -0.13
N LYS A 378 8.15 -15.10 -0.82
CA LYS A 378 8.11 -13.74 -0.29
C LYS A 378 6.66 -13.28 -0.07
N GLU A 379 5.75 -13.60 -0.98
CA GLU A 379 4.33 -13.32 -0.84
C GLU A 379 3.79 -13.93 0.48
N ARG A 380 4.02 -15.22 0.70
CA ARG A 380 3.60 -15.90 1.93
C ARG A 380 4.29 -15.30 3.17
N PHE A 381 5.57 -14.96 3.06
CA PHE A 381 6.31 -14.37 4.17
C PHE A 381 5.73 -13.02 4.60
N TYR A 382 5.54 -12.07 3.68
CA TYR A 382 4.94 -10.78 4.02
C TYR A 382 3.48 -10.90 4.44
N ARG A 383 2.72 -11.78 3.80
CA ARG A 383 1.30 -11.98 4.11
C ARG A 383 1.11 -12.62 5.48
N ASP A 384 1.86 -13.67 5.82
CA ASP A 384 1.50 -14.54 6.95
C ASP A 384 2.50 -14.47 8.11
N VAL A 385 3.74 -14.03 7.88
CA VAL A 385 4.85 -14.17 8.84
C VAL A 385 5.40 -12.83 9.32
N HIS A 386 5.63 -11.87 8.42
CA HIS A 386 6.35 -10.64 8.76
C HIS A 386 5.49 -9.73 9.66
N PRO A 387 5.93 -9.40 10.89
CA PRO A 387 5.11 -8.60 11.80
C PRO A 387 4.95 -7.17 11.31
N LEU A 388 5.98 -6.58 10.70
CA LEU A 388 5.96 -5.19 10.23
C LEU A 388 5.31 -5.00 8.85
N SER A 389 4.71 -6.06 8.25
CA SER A 389 3.72 -5.84 7.19
C SER A 389 2.39 -5.31 7.73
N ARG A 390 2.29 -5.19 9.07
CA ARG A 390 1.20 -4.57 9.81
C ARG A 390 1.78 -3.55 10.78
N LEU A 391 1.53 -2.27 10.52
CA LEU A 391 1.89 -1.19 11.43
C LEU A 391 0.61 -0.57 11.99
N ILE A 392 0.69 0.66 12.46
CA ILE A 392 -0.43 1.41 13.02
C ILE A 392 -0.43 2.80 12.39
N ASP A 393 -1.61 3.33 12.09
CA ASP A 393 -1.74 4.75 11.84
C ASP A 393 -1.35 5.51 13.11
N PHE A 394 -0.29 6.32 13.06
CA PHE A 394 0.22 7.03 14.24
C PHE A 394 -0.72 8.12 14.75
N HIS A 395 -1.71 8.55 13.96
CA HIS A 395 -2.70 9.51 14.42
C HIS A 395 -3.83 8.84 15.21
N THR A 396 -4.30 7.68 14.74
CA THR A 396 -5.51 7.04 15.26
C THR A 396 -5.24 5.79 16.10
N GLY A 397 -4.04 5.21 15.99
CA GLY A 397 -3.68 3.92 16.58
C GLY A 397 -4.27 2.71 15.86
N VAL A 398 -5.07 2.91 14.80
CA VAL A 398 -5.70 1.81 14.06
C VAL A 398 -4.62 0.96 13.39
N PRO A 399 -4.60 -0.38 13.59
CA PRO A 399 -3.64 -1.25 12.90
C PRO A 399 -3.88 -1.25 11.39
N VAL A 400 -2.81 -1.18 10.59
CA VAL A 400 -2.85 -1.08 9.12
C VAL A 400 -1.95 -2.15 8.53
N GLY A 401 -2.54 -3.08 7.78
CA GLY A 401 -1.81 -4.15 7.09
C GLY A 401 -1.70 -3.92 5.59
N ALA A 402 -0.60 -4.41 5.01
CA ALA A 402 -0.38 -4.44 3.57
C ALA A 402 -1.19 -5.56 2.88
N MET A 403 -1.66 -5.29 1.66
CA MET A 403 -2.24 -6.30 0.77
C MET A 403 -1.13 -6.89 -0.09
N VAL A 404 -0.90 -8.20 0.02
CA VAL A 404 0.24 -8.87 -0.59
C VAL A 404 -0.22 -9.70 -1.79
N THR A 405 0.38 -9.49 -2.95
CA THR A 405 0.09 -10.22 -4.19
C THR A 405 1.38 -10.48 -4.96
N SER A 406 1.36 -11.45 -5.88
CA SER A 406 2.47 -11.73 -6.79
C SER A 406 2.20 -11.34 -8.25
N THR A 407 1.00 -10.84 -8.56
CA THR A 407 0.63 -10.47 -9.93
C THR A 407 0.30 -8.98 -10.07
N PRO A 408 0.80 -8.31 -11.13
CA PRO A 408 0.44 -6.92 -11.44
C PRO A 408 -1.06 -6.74 -11.65
N GLU A 409 -1.77 -7.73 -12.18
CA GLU A 409 -3.22 -7.67 -12.40
C GLU A 409 -4.00 -7.51 -11.10
N HIS A 410 -3.59 -8.23 -10.05
CA HIS A 410 -4.20 -8.05 -8.73
C HIS A 410 -3.85 -6.69 -8.13
N ALA A 411 -2.64 -6.16 -8.37
CA ALA A 411 -2.30 -4.80 -7.94
C ALA A 411 -3.20 -3.76 -8.62
N SER A 412 -3.43 -3.88 -9.94
CA SER A 412 -4.39 -3.04 -10.67
C SER A 412 -5.82 -3.18 -10.13
N GLU A 413 -6.27 -4.41 -9.88
CA GLU A 413 -7.60 -4.68 -9.30
C GLU A 413 -7.77 -4.01 -7.93
N LEU A 414 -6.79 -4.13 -7.04
CA LEU A 414 -6.82 -3.49 -5.73
C LEU A 414 -6.85 -1.98 -5.86
N LEU A 415 -6.02 -1.38 -6.70
CA LEU A 415 -6.05 0.07 -6.95
C LEU A 415 -7.42 0.51 -7.48
N CYS A 416 -8.03 -0.23 -8.40
CA CYS A 416 -9.38 0.04 -8.88
C CYS A 416 -10.40 0.01 -7.75
N ARG A 417 -10.40 -1.05 -6.93
CA ARG A 417 -11.32 -1.17 -5.79
C ARG A 417 -11.13 -0.08 -4.76
N ILE A 418 -9.89 0.30 -4.48
CA ILE A 418 -9.57 1.41 -3.57
C ILE A 418 -10.19 2.71 -4.10
N PHE A 419 -9.84 3.13 -5.32
CA PHE A 419 -10.26 4.43 -5.84
C PHE A 419 -11.73 4.49 -6.30
N GLU A 420 -12.37 3.35 -6.57
CA GLU A 420 -13.81 3.25 -6.81
C GLU A 420 -14.63 3.00 -5.53
N ASN A 421 -13.98 2.85 -4.37
CA ASN A 421 -14.61 2.53 -3.08
C ASN A 421 -15.39 1.19 -3.09
N LYS A 422 -14.82 0.16 -3.75
CA LYS A 422 -15.41 -1.17 -3.93
C LYS A 422 -14.50 -2.27 -3.38
N MET A 423 -13.80 -2.00 -2.29
CA MET A 423 -13.07 -3.05 -1.59
C MET A 423 -14.02 -4.18 -1.15
N GLU A 424 -13.48 -5.37 -0.92
CA GLU A 424 -14.23 -6.53 -0.45
C GLU A 424 -13.46 -7.20 0.68
N TYR A 425 -14.14 -7.47 1.79
CA TYR A 425 -13.48 -7.96 2.99
C TYR A 425 -14.10 -9.23 3.58
N ASN A 426 -13.23 -10.03 4.18
CA ASN A 426 -13.58 -11.20 4.96
C ASN A 426 -13.21 -10.98 6.44
N LEU A 427 -14.13 -11.24 7.36
CA LEU A 427 -13.86 -11.29 8.79
C LEU A 427 -13.48 -12.70 9.20
N GLU A 428 -12.41 -12.83 9.98
CA GLU A 428 -11.95 -14.09 10.56
C GLU A 428 -11.63 -13.91 12.04
N GLN A 429 -11.77 -14.96 12.83
CA GLN A 429 -11.36 -14.98 14.23
C GLN A 429 -10.56 -16.27 14.53
N PRO A 430 -9.25 -16.32 14.15
CA PRO A 430 -8.45 -17.54 14.26
C PRO A 430 -8.32 -18.06 15.69
N THR A 431 -8.26 -17.13 16.65
CA THR A 431 -8.30 -17.42 18.07
C THR A 431 -9.30 -16.49 18.73
N ARG A 432 -9.98 -16.96 19.78
CA ARG A 432 -11.01 -16.18 20.48
C ARG A 432 -10.49 -14.77 20.83
N GLY A 433 -11.17 -13.74 20.34
CA GLY A 433 -10.86 -12.32 20.55
C GLY A 433 -9.92 -11.67 19.55
N LEU A 434 -9.23 -12.46 18.70
CA LEU A 434 -8.35 -11.96 17.66
C LEU A 434 -9.17 -11.80 16.39
N LEU A 435 -9.86 -10.66 16.24
CA LEU A 435 -10.68 -10.39 15.06
C LEU A 435 -9.80 -9.80 13.97
N GLN A 436 -9.85 -10.38 12.78
CA GLN A 436 -9.06 -9.98 11.63
C GLN A 436 -10.00 -9.59 10.49
N LEU A 437 -9.69 -8.46 9.84
CA LEU A 437 -10.29 -8.08 8.57
C LEU A 437 -9.27 -8.36 7.47
N LYS A 438 -9.67 -9.15 6.50
CA LYS A 438 -8.81 -9.58 5.39
C LYS A 438 -9.37 -9.08 4.07
N ASP A 439 -8.50 -8.58 3.21
CA ASP A 439 -8.88 -8.33 1.82
C ASP A 439 -9.23 -9.67 1.14
N ARG A 440 -10.35 -9.71 0.44
CA ARG A 440 -10.87 -10.95 -0.16
C ARG A 440 -9.99 -11.45 -1.30
N LEU A 441 -9.37 -10.56 -2.07
CA LEU A 441 -8.59 -10.95 -3.25
C LEU A 441 -7.25 -11.59 -2.86
N THR A 442 -6.55 -10.98 -1.90
CA THR A 442 -5.19 -11.39 -1.48
C THR A 442 -5.16 -12.24 -0.23
N ASN A 443 -6.29 -12.35 0.48
CA ASN A 443 -6.39 -12.96 1.80
C ASN A 443 -5.46 -12.31 2.84
N SER A 444 -5.00 -11.09 2.59
CA SER A 444 -4.07 -10.37 3.46
C SER A 444 -4.82 -9.68 4.59
N ILE A 445 -4.28 -9.73 5.81
CA ILE A 445 -4.86 -9.04 6.97
C ILE A 445 -4.64 -7.54 6.79
N VAL A 446 -5.71 -6.79 6.54
CA VAL A 446 -5.66 -5.33 6.35
C VAL A 446 -5.88 -4.58 7.66
N ARG A 447 -6.64 -5.15 8.61
CA ARG A 447 -6.92 -4.58 9.93
C ARG A 447 -7.10 -5.72 10.94
N PHE A 448 -6.84 -5.49 12.21
CA PHE A 448 -7.11 -6.48 13.25
C PHE A 448 -7.29 -5.87 14.64
N GLN A 449 -7.94 -6.62 15.53
CA GLN A 449 -8.02 -6.36 16.96
C GLN A 449 -7.30 -7.49 17.70
N THR A 450 -6.40 -7.15 18.63
CA THR A 450 -5.70 -8.16 19.45
C THR A 450 -6.59 -8.73 20.57
N ASN A 451 -6.39 -10.01 20.90
CA ASN A 451 -6.98 -10.64 22.08
C ASN A 451 -6.12 -10.52 23.34
N ASP A 452 -4.90 -10.01 23.24
CA ASP A 452 -4.08 -9.73 24.42
C ASP A 452 -4.68 -8.56 25.20
N LYS A 453 -5.21 -8.86 26.40
CA LYS A 453 -5.90 -7.89 27.24
C LYS A 453 -4.97 -6.76 27.69
N LEU A 454 -3.76 -7.07 28.13
CA LEU A 454 -2.84 -6.04 28.64
C LEU A 454 -2.39 -5.11 27.53
N LEU A 455 -2.03 -5.66 26.37
CA LEU A 455 -1.67 -4.90 25.19
C LEU A 455 -2.83 -4.02 24.74
N ARG A 456 -4.03 -4.59 24.60
CA ARG A 456 -5.22 -3.84 24.17
C ARG A 456 -5.51 -2.66 25.08
N GLU A 457 -5.63 -2.88 26.40
CA GLU A 457 -5.99 -1.81 27.32
C GLU A 457 -4.86 -0.76 27.40
N THR A 458 -3.59 -1.16 27.48
CA THR A 458 -2.45 -0.20 27.50
C THR A 458 -2.40 0.63 26.21
N PHE A 459 -2.55 -0.02 25.05
CA PHE A 459 -2.47 0.62 23.75
C PHE A 459 -3.59 1.64 23.56
N TRP A 460 -4.84 1.26 23.79
CA TRP A 460 -5.97 2.17 23.59
C TRP A 460 -6.06 3.25 24.68
N ASN A 461 -5.61 2.99 25.91
CA ASN A 461 -5.48 4.04 26.92
C ASN A 461 -4.49 5.12 26.49
N TYR A 462 -3.40 4.76 25.80
CA TYR A 462 -2.45 5.74 25.26
C TYR A 462 -3.08 6.62 24.17
N TYR A 463 -3.79 6.00 23.21
CA TYR A 463 -4.39 6.73 22.08
C TYR A 463 -5.66 7.52 22.45
N HIS A 464 -6.43 7.11 23.47
CA HIS A 464 -7.62 7.86 23.90
C HIS A 464 -7.32 8.98 24.91
N ASN A 465 -6.14 8.98 25.55
CA ASN A 465 -5.73 10.01 26.52
C ASN A 465 -4.94 11.16 25.88
N LYS A 466 -4.67 11.09 24.58
CA LYS A 466 -4.11 12.18 23.77
C LYS A 466 -5.23 12.88 23.03
#